data_AF-A0A9W8XUR3-F1
#
_entry.id   AF-A0A9W8XUR3-F1
#
_cell.length_a   1.000
_cell.length_b   1.000
_cell.length_c   1.000
_cell.angle_alpha   90.00
_cell.angle_beta   90.00
_cell.angle_gamma   90.00
#
_symmetry.space_group_name_H-M   'P 1'
#
loop_
_entity.id
_entity.type
_entity.pdbx_description
1 polymer ?
#
loop_
_entity_poly.entity_id
_entity_poly.type
_entity_poly.pdbx_seq_one_letter_code
_entity_poly.pdbx_strand_id
1 'polypeptide(L)'
;MNAAAEAVMKDLPDLVLAYGQSDEFSFVFHKDCMLFERRASKLVTTIVSTFTASYVLGWARSFPDAPLTAPLPSFDGRAVCYPSNTNLRDYLSWRQADCHINNLYNTTFWALVQQGGLDNRVAEKELKGTVSGDKNEILFKRFGINYNNEPEIFKKGSVLYRDVTFP
;
A
#
# COMPACT_ATOMS: atom_id res chain seq x y z
N MET A 1 4.32 -3.14 7.21
CA MET A 1 3.08 -2.40 6.86
C MET A 1 1.82 -3.13 7.34
N ASN A 2 1.45 -4.28 6.77
CA ASN A 2 0.19 -4.98 7.09
C ASN A 2 -0.03 -5.25 8.58
N ALA A 3 0.98 -5.77 9.30
CA ALA A 3 0.87 -6.01 10.73
C ALA A 3 0.63 -4.74 11.55
N ALA A 4 1.19 -3.61 11.13
CA ALA A 4 0.94 -2.31 11.77
C ALA A 4 -0.50 -1.83 11.46
N ALA A 5 -0.97 -1.99 10.23
CA ALA A 5 -2.34 -1.66 9.86
C ALA A 5 -3.37 -2.51 10.62
N GLU A 6 -3.09 -3.80 10.79
CA GLU A 6 -3.92 -4.72 11.57
C GLU A 6 -3.99 -4.29 13.04
N ALA A 7 -2.86 -3.88 13.64
CA ALA A 7 -2.84 -3.33 14.99
C ALA A 7 -3.69 -2.05 15.11
N VAL A 8 -3.57 -1.11 14.18
CA VAL A 8 -4.42 0.10 14.14
C VAL A 8 -5.90 -0.28 14.05
N MET A 9 -6.27 -1.24 13.21
CA MET A 9 -7.65 -1.72 13.15
C MET A 9 -8.07 -2.40 14.45
N LYS A 10 -7.23 -3.17 15.12
CA LYS A 10 -7.60 -3.77 16.42
C LYS A 10 -7.83 -2.71 17.50
N ASP A 11 -7.00 -1.67 17.54
CA ASP A 11 -7.06 -0.62 18.56
C ASP A 11 -8.20 0.38 18.33
N LEU A 12 -8.63 0.57 17.07
CA LEU A 12 -9.69 1.50 16.68
C LEU A 12 -10.91 0.76 16.09
N PRO A 13 -11.88 0.34 16.93
CA PRO A 13 -13.03 -0.48 16.51
C PRO A 13 -13.89 0.16 15.41
N ASP A 14 -13.96 1.50 15.35
CA ASP A 14 -14.74 2.24 14.34
C ASP A 14 -14.20 2.13 12.91
N LEU A 15 -12.99 1.60 12.72
CA LEU A 15 -12.43 1.29 11.40
C LEU A 15 -13.07 0.03 10.84
N VAL A 16 -13.62 0.11 9.62
CA VAL A 16 -14.34 -1.00 8.97
C VAL A 16 -13.52 -1.67 7.86
N LEU A 17 -12.62 -0.92 7.24
CA LEU A 17 -11.79 -1.37 6.13
C LEU A 17 -10.47 -0.63 6.14
N ALA A 18 -9.40 -1.31 5.74
CA ALA A 18 -8.14 -0.69 5.38
C ALA A 18 -7.60 -1.28 4.07
N TYR A 19 -6.97 -0.45 3.27
CA TYR A 19 -6.29 -0.86 2.04
C TYR A 19 -4.84 -0.35 2.06
N GLY A 20 -3.88 -1.22 1.75
CA GLY A 20 -2.47 -0.86 1.72
C GLY A 20 -1.75 -1.36 0.48
N GLN A 21 -0.81 -0.54 0.01
CA GLN A 21 0.07 -0.82 -1.12
C GLN A 21 1.37 -0.02 -0.92
N SER A 22 2.51 -0.55 -1.37
CA SER A 22 3.82 0.09 -1.16
C SER A 22 4.03 0.51 0.31
N ASP A 23 4.28 1.79 0.55
CA ASP A 23 4.53 2.47 1.81
C ASP A 23 3.30 3.27 2.31
N GLU A 24 2.12 3.09 1.69
CA GLU A 24 0.87 3.75 2.11
C GLU A 24 -0.19 2.78 2.65
N PHE A 25 -1.05 3.31 3.53
CA PHE A 25 -2.26 2.65 4.00
C PHE A 25 -3.41 3.65 4.13
N SER A 26 -4.58 3.25 3.67
CA SER A 26 -5.84 3.98 3.77
C SER A 26 -6.73 3.30 4.80
N PHE A 27 -7.27 4.06 5.75
CA PHE A 27 -8.16 3.56 6.80
C PHE A 27 -9.53 4.20 6.67
N VAL A 28 -10.58 3.37 6.68
CA VAL A 28 -11.97 3.80 6.51
C VAL A 28 -12.70 3.68 7.84
N PHE A 29 -13.07 4.82 8.42
CA PHE A 29 -14.03 4.87 9.52
C PHE A 29 -15.44 4.65 8.99
N HIS A 30 -16.28 3.97 9.75
CA HIS A 30 -17.72 3.92 9.45
C HIS A 30 -18.30 5.34 9.42
N LYS A 31 -19.28 5.60 8.53
CA LYS A 31 -19.87 6.95 8.35
C LYS A 31 -20.46 7.52 9.64
N ASP A 32 -20.96 6.64 10.51
CA ASP A 32 -21.58 6.98 11.80
C ASP A 32 -20.57 7.06 12.97
N CYS A 33 -19.26 6.98 12.69
CA CYS A 33 -18.20 7.11 13.70
C CYS A 33 -18.31 8.44 14.47
N MET A 34 -18.24 8.36 15.80
CA MET A 34 -18.27 9.54 16.68
C MET A 34 -16.94 9.75 17.44
N LEU A 35 -15.93 8.93 17.15
CA LEU A 35 -14.62 8.99 17.79
C LEU A 35 -14.03 10.41 17.73
N PHE A 36 -13.60 10.91 18.89
CA PHE A 36 -13.05 12.26 19.08
C PHE A 36 -13.91 13.40 18.51
N GLU A 37 -15.25 13.25 18.54
CA GLU A 37 -16.17 14.23 17.95
C GLU A 37 -15.85 14.53 16.48
N ARG A 38 -15.31 13.53 15.77
CA ARG A 38 -14.92 13.62 14.34
C ARG A 38 -13.87 14.68 14.05
N ARG A 39 -13.08 15.08 15.06
CA ARG A 39 -11.98 16.02 14.91
C ARG A 39 -10.88 15.41 14.05
N ALA A 40 -10.75 15.89 12.81
CA ALA A 40 -9.78 15.39 11.83
C ALA A 40 -8.35 15.31 12.39
N SER A 41 -7.89 16.32 13.12
CA SER A 41 -6.55 16.33 13.72
C SER A 41 -6.34 15.20 14.75
N LYS A 42 -7.37 14.81 15.50
CA LYS A 42 -7.29 13.69 16.45
C LYS A 42 -7.33 12.35 15.74
N LEU A 43 -8.18 12.19 14.73
CA LEU A 43 -8.25 10.97 13.93
C LEU A 43 -6.91 10.71 13.23
N VAL A 44 -6.37 11.71 12.53
CA VAL A 44 -5.10 11.60 11.79
C VAL A 44 -3.94 11.30 12.74
N THR A 45 -3.76 12.08 13.80
CA THR A 45 -2.62 11.89 14.70
C THR A 45 -2.69 10.56 15.47
N THR A 46 -3.89 10.07 15.79
CA THR A 46 -4.07 8.76 16.43
C THR A 46 -3.71 7.62 15.48
N ILE A 47 -4.19 7.66 14.22
CA ILE A 47 -3.79 6.66 13.21
C ILE A 47 -2.28 6.68 13.01
N VAL A 48 -1.69 7.84 12.73
CA VAL A 48 -0.26 7.97 12.42
C VAL A 48 0.62 7.51 13.59
N SER A 49 0.31 7.93 14.82
CA SER A 49 1.11 7.54 16.00
C SER A 49 1.00 6.05 16.30
N THR A 50 -0.21 5.48 16.24
CA THR A 50 -0.44 4.05 16.48
C THR A 50 0.22 3.20 15.40
N PHE A 51 0.12 3.61 14.14
CA PHE A 51 0.76 2.93 13.01
C PHE A 51 2.28 2.96 13.13
N THR A 52 2.85 4.14 13.42
CA THR A 52 4.31 4.30 13.58
C THR A 52 4.83 3.44 14.72
N ALA A 53 4.18 3.49 15.89
CA ALA A 53 4.56 2.68 17.05
C ALA A 53 4.48 1.18 16.74
N SER A 54 3.41 0.74 16.08
CA SER A 54 3.21 -0.65 15.68
C SER A 54 4.22 -1.10 14.62
N TYR A 55 4.60 -0.23 13.70
CA TYR A 55 5.63 -0.50 12.68
C TYR A 55 7.00 -0.71 13.34
N VAL A 56 7.39 0.20 14.23
CA VAL A 56 8.66 0.11 14.97
C VAL A 56 8.71 -1.14 15.85
N LEU A 57 7.63 -1.43 16.58
CA LEU A 57 7.51 -2.62 17.42
C LEU A 57 7.57 -3.92 16.60
N GLY A 58 6.89 -3.94 15.45
CA GLY A 58 6.83 -5.10 14.57
C GLY A 58 8.10 -5.34 13.76
N TRP A 59 8.98 -4.35 13.64
CA TRP A 59 10.15 -4.40 12.75
C TRP A 59 11.03 -5.62 12.99
N ALA A 60 11.45 -5.87 14.24
CA ALA A 60 12.35 -6.97 14.57
C ALA A 60 11.74 -8.36 14.28
N ARG A 61 10.40 -8.46 14.18
CA ARG A 61 9.72 -9.70 13.78
C ARG A 61 9.78 -9.94 12.27
N SER A 62 9.77 -8.86 11.48
CA SER A 62 9.85 -8.94 10.02
C SER A 62 11.29 -8.93 9.50
N PHE A 63 12.20 -8.30 10.23
CA PHE A 63 13.60 -8.09 9.85
C PHE A 63 14.52 -8.42 11.04
N PRO A 64 14.65 -9.70 11.42
CA PRO A 64 15.43 -10.11 12.59
C PRO A 64 16.92 -9.74 12.46
N ASP A 65 17.46 -9.78 11.25
CA ASP A 65 18.89 -9.57 10.97
C ASP A 65 19.25 -8.13 10.56
N ALA A 66 18.26 -7.23 10.52
CA ALA A 66 18.47 -5.84 10.11
C ALA A 66 17.83 -4.90 11.15
N PRO A 67 18.51 -4.56 12.26
CA PRO A 67 17.94 -3.69 13.28
C PRO A 67 17.63 -2.29 12.75
N LEU A 68 16.63 -1.63 13.33
CA LEU A 68 16.31 -0.25 12.98
C LEU A 68 17.48 0.68 13.34
N THR A 69 17.86 1.51 12.38
CA THR A 69 18.81 2.61 12.55
C THR A 69 18.13 3.92 12.24
N ALA A 70 18.65 5.02 12.78
CA ALA A 70 18.15 6.36 12.45
C ALA A 70 18.40 6.68 10.95
N PRO A 71 17.50 7.46 10.31
CA PRO A 71 16.24 7.98 10.83
C PRO A 71 15.20 6.87 11.03
N LEU A 72 14.44 6.96 12.13
CA LEU A 72 13.36 6.00 12.38
C LEU A 72 12.22 6.21 11.38
N PRO A 73 11.46 5.15 11.07
CA PRO A 73 10.27 5.25 10.23
C PRO A 73 9.31 6.30 10.77
N SER A 74 8.79 7.14 9.89
CA SER A 74 7.78 8.13 10.18
C SER A 74 6.76 8.16 9.05
N PHE A 75 5.50 8.42 9.39
CA PHE A 75 4.41 8.46 8.42
C PHE A 75 3.74 9.83 8.48
N ASP A 76 3.35 10.34 7.33
CA ASP A 76 2.40 11.43 7.26
C ASP A 76 0.96 10.89 7.28
N GLY A 77 -0.01 11.78 7.34
CA GLY A 77 -1.41 11.37 7.31
C GLY A 77 -2.33 12.55 6.97
N ARG A 78 -3.47 12.23 6.36
CA ARG A 78 -4.51 13.20 6.02
C ARG A 78 -5.89 12.57 6.22
N ALA A 79 -6.87 13.41 6.52
CA ALA A 79 -8.28 13.02 6.55
C ALA A 79 -8.98 13.54 5.29
N VAL A 80 -9.80 12.69 4.66
CA VAL A 80 -10.62 13.05 3.50
C VAL A 80 -12.03 12.53 3.76
N CYS A 81 -13.04 13.38 3.56
CA CYS A 81 -14.44 13.01 3.72
C CYS A 81 -15.06 12.67 2.37
N TYR A 82 -15.62 11.47 2.25
CA TYR A 82 -16.40 11.05 1.10
C TYR A 82 -17.89 11.08 1.44
N PRO A 83 -18.73 11.84 0.72
CA PRO A 83 -20.14 12.03 1.07
C PRO A 83 -21.03 10.83 0.67
N SER A 84 -20.50 9.88 -0.09
CA SER A 84 -21.24 8.70 -0.56
C SER A 84 -20.36 7.46 -0.63
N ASN A 85 -21.00 6.29 -0.60
CA ASN A 85 -20.31 5.02 -0.81
C ASN A 85 -19.69 4.92 -2.21
N THR A 86 -20.28 5.59 -3.21
CA THR A 86 -19.72 5.64 -4.58
C THR A 86 -18.37 6.34 -4.56
N ASN A 87 -18.27 7.52 -3.94
CA ASN A 87 -16.98 8.24 -3.89
C ASN A 87 -15.92 7.47 -3.10
N LEU A 88 -16.33 6.76 -2.03
CA LEU A 88 -15.41 5.88 -1.29
C LEU A 88 -14.90 4.72 -2.17
N ARG A 89 -15.80 4.08 -2.94
CA ARG A 89 -15.41 3.01 -3.87
C ARG A 89 -14.50 3.52 -4.98
N ASP A 90 -14.77 4.70 -5.51
CA ASP A 90 -13.93 5.33 -6.53
C ASP A 90 -12.52 5.61 -5.97
N TYR A 91 -12.43 6.10 -4.73
CA TYR A 91 -11.15 6.30 -4.05
C TYR A 91 -10.38 4.99 -3.88
N LEU A 92 -11.01 3.94 -3.35
CA LEU A 92 -10.34 2.64 -3.15
C LEU A 92 -9.94 2.02 -4.50
N SER A 93 -10.78 2.15 -5.53
CA SER A 93 -10.46 1.70 -6.89
C SER A 93 -9.29 2.47 -7.48
N TRP A 94 -9.21 3.78 -7.23
CA TRP A 94 -8.08 4.61 -7.62
C TRP A 94 -6.78 4.17 -6.95
N ARG A 95 -6.81 3.91 -5.63
CA ARG A 95 -5.64 3.38 -4.90
C ARG A 95 -5.18 2.02 -5.44
N GLN A 96 -6.13 1.12 -5.77
CA GLN A 96 -5.77 -0.18 -6.36
C GLN A 96 -5.28 -0.08 -7.80
N ALA A 97 -5.81 0.84 -8.61
CA ALA A 97 -5.29 1.11 -9.94
C ALA A 97 -3.85 1.65 -9.89
N ASP A 98 -3.57 2.55 -8.93
CA ASP A 98 -2.21 3.07 -8.67
C ASP A 98 -1.24 1.93 -8.30
N CYS A 99 -1.64 1.03 -7.40
CA CYS A 99 -0.88 -0.18 -7.06
C CYS A 99 -0.54 -1.01 -8.31
N HIS A 100 -1.52 -1.28 -9.18
CA HIS A 100 -1.31 -2.07 -10.38
C HIS A 100 -0.32 -1.40 -11.35
N ILE A 101 -0.48 -0.09 -11.58
CA ILE A 101 0.38 0.69 -12.49
C ILE A 101 1.81 0.71 -11.97
N ASN A 102 1.99 1.04 -10.68
CA ASN A 102 3.30 1.14 -10.06
C ASN A 102 4.00 -0.22 -9.99
N ASN A 103 3.28 -1.29 -9.61
CA ASN A 103 3.87 -2.62 -9.55
C ASN A 103 4.33 -3.10 -10.93
N LEU A 104 3.48 -2.98 -11.98
CA LEU A 104 3.87 -3.38 -13.33
C LEU A 104 5.10 -2.59 -13.82
N TYR A 105 5.13 -1.27 -13.59
CA TYR A 105 6.28 -0.45 -13.93
C TYR A 105 7.54 -0.91 -13.19
N ASN A 106 7.46 -1.07 -11.86
CA ASN A 106 8.61 -1.42 -11.02
C ASN A 106 9.14 -2.83 -11.31
N THR A 107 8.26 -3.82 -11.56
CA THR A 107 8.68 -5.16 -11.95
C THR A 107 9.46 -5.12 -13.27
N THR A 108 8.96 -4.39 -14.28
CA THR A 108 9.67 -4.25 -15.56
C THR A 108 10.98 -3.47 -15.41
N PHE A 109 10.96 -2.37 -14.65
CA PHE A 109 12.12 -1.54 -14.40
C PHE A 109 13.25 -2.32 -13.73
N TRP A 110 12.95 -3.04 -12.65
CA TRP A 110 13.96 -3.80 -11.92
C TRP A 110 14.41 -5.05 -12.68
N ALA A 111 13.57 -5.66 -13.51
CA ALA A 111 14.02 -6.73 -14.41
C ALA A 111 15.05 -6.18 -15.43
N LEU A 112 14.80 -5.02 -16.02
CA LEU A 112 15.74 -4.34 -16.93
C LEU A 112 17.08 -4.01 -16.24
N VAL A 113 17.05 -3.55 -15.00
CA VAL A 113 18.27 -3.21 -14.25
C VAL A 113 19.01 -4.46 -13.75
N GLN A 114 18.34 -5.32 -12.99
CA GLN A 114 18.98 -6.41 -12.25
C GLN A 114 19.28 -7.64 -13.12
N GLN A 115 18.43 -7.93 -14.11
CA GLN A 115 18.61 -9.08 -15.01
C GLN A 115 19.12 -8.65 -16.38
N GLY A 116 18.69 -7.48 -16.86
CA GLY A 116 19.13 -6.90 -18.14
C GLY A 116 20.45 -6.13 -18.07
N GLY A 117 20.93 -5.79 -16.86
CA GLY A 117 22.17 -5.07 -16.66
C GLY A 117 22.14 -3.59 -17.10
N LEU A 118 20.95 -3.01 -17.27
CA LEU A 118 20.81 -1.60 -17.64
C LEU A 118 21.06 -0.68 -16.44
N ASP A 119 21.63 0.50 -16.70
CA ASP A 119 21.62 1.60 -15.74
C ASP A 119 20.20 2.12 -15.54
N ASN A 120 19.91 2.62 -14.32
CA ASN A 120 18.60 3.14 -13.94
C ASN A 120 18.06 4.19 -14.94
N ARG A 121 18.89 5.11 -15.43
CA ARG A 121 18.46 6.15 -16.38
C ARG A 121 18.11 5.58 -17.75
N VAL A 122 18.80 4.50 -18.14
CA VAL A 122 18.55 3.82 -19.41
C VAL A 122 17.25 3.03 -19.33
N ALA A 123 17.04 2.29 -18.24
CA ALA A 123 15.79 1.57 -17.99
C ALA A 123 14.57 2.51 -17.93
N GLU A 124 14.69 3.65 -17.22
CA GLU A 124 13.63 4.67 -17.18
C GLU A 124 13.31 5.23 -18.58
N LYS A 125 14.34 5.58 -19.35
CA LYS A 125 14.17 6.08 -20.71
C LYS A 125 13.52 5.06 -21.63
N GLU A 126 13.85 3.78 -21.47
CA GLU A 126 13.25 2.71 -22.25
C GLU A 126 11.77 2.49 -21.91
N LEU A 127 11.39 2.63 -20.64
CA LEU A 127 9.99 2.53 -20.22
C LEU A 127 9.17 3.79 -20.54
N LYS A 128 9.82 4.91 -20.87
CA LYS A 128 9.14 6.17 -21.18
C LYS A 128 8.24 6.03 -22.42
N GLY A 129 6.95 6.34 -22.25
CA GLY A 129 5.96 6.29 -23.33
C GLY A 129 5.38 4.90 -23.58
N THR A 130 5.88 3.86 -22.91
CA THR A 130 5.34 2.50 -23.03
C THR A 130 3.97 2.38 -22.34
N VAL A 131 3.09 1.56 -22.92
CA VAL A 131 1.81 1.18 -22.30
C VAL A 131 1.94 -0.11 -21.50
N SER A 132 0.86 -0.56 -20.84
CA SER A 132 0.88 -1.80 -20.04
C SER A 132 1.19 -3.04 -20.88
N GLY A 133 0.72 -3.09 -22.14
CA GLY A 133 1.01 -4.20 -23.06
C GLY A 133 2.51 -4.37 -23.31
N ASP A 134 3.20 -3.27 -23.65
CA ASP A 134 4.65 -3.26 -23.90
C ASP A 134 5.44 -3.76 -22.68
N LYS A 135 5.07 -3.33 -21.47
CA LYS A 135 5.73 -3.77 -20.22
C LYS A 135 5.57 -5.26 -19.97
N ASN A 136 4.37 -5.80 -20.22
CA ASN A 136 4.13 -7.24 -20.14
C ASN A 136 4.96 -7.99 -21.19
N GLU A 137 5.06 -7.45 -22.41
CA GLU A 137 5.87 -8.05 -23.47
C GLU A 137 7.37 -8.02 -23.15
N ILE A 138 7.89 -6.93 -22.58
CA ILE A 138 9.28 -6.82 -22.11
C ILE A 138 9.55 -7.91 -21.06
N LEU A 139 8.69 -8.01 -20.03
CA LEU A 139 8.82 -9.02 -18.97
C LEU A 139 8.83 -10.44 -19.54
N PHE A 140 7.86 -10.75 -20.40
CA PHE A 140 7.70 -12.10 -20.94
C PHE A 140 8.83 -12.48 -21.90
N LYS A 141 9.10 -11.64 -22.92
CA LYS A 141 10.04 -11.99 -23.99
C LYS A 141 11.50 -11.93 -23.57
N ARG A 142 11.87 -10.98 -22.71
CA ARG A 142 13.29 -10.75 -22.35
C ARG A 142 13.70 -11.49 -21.09
N PHE A 143 12.76 -11.65 -20.16
CA PHE A 143 13.06 -12.19 -18.82
C PHE A 143 12.28 -13.47 -18.51
N GLY A 144 11.40 -13.93 -19.39
CA GLY A 144 10.56 -15.11 -19.15
C GLY A 144 9.56 -14.92 -18.02
N ILE A 145 9.30 -13.68 -17.61
CA ILE A 145 8.42 -13.35 -16.48
C ILE A 145 7.00 -13.15 -17.00
N ASN A 146 6.09 -14.03 -16.58
CA ASN A 146 4.66 -13.80 -16.75
C ASN A 146 4.14 -12.97 -15.58
N TYR A 147 3.88 -11.68 -15.78
CA TYR A 147 3.42 -10.77 -14.73
C TYR A 147 2.15 -11.25 -14.02
N ASN A 148 1.28 -12.01 -14.70
CA ASN A 148 0.08 -12.55 -14.06
C ASN A 148 0.38 -13.61 -12.99
N ASN A 149 1.58 -14.17 -12.97
CA ASN A 149 2.04 -15.12 -11.96
C ASN A 149 2.76 -14.45 -10.79
N GLU A 150 2.97 -13.12 -10.83
CA GLU A 150 3.48 -12.39 -9.67
C GLU A 150 2.52 -12.53 -8.48
N PRO A 151 3.03 -12.52 -7.24
CA PRO A 151 2.20 -12.59 -6.03
C PRO A 151 1.05 -11.57 -6.02
N GLU A 152 -0.15 -12.02 -5.64
CA GLU A 152 -1.33 -11.16 -5.60
C GLU A 152 -1.14 -9.93 -4.72
N ILE A 153 -0.42 -10.07 -3.60
CA ILE A 153 -0.11 -8.94 -2.70
C ILE A 153 0.63 -7.81 -3.42
N PHE A 154 1.47 -8.11 -4.40
CA PHE A 154 2.19 -7.10 -5.19
C PHE A 154 1.31 -6.48 -6.27
N LYS A 155 0.48 -7.30 -6.94
CA LYS A 155 -0.39 -6.83 -8.03
C LYS A 155 -1.64 -6.09 -7.55
N LYS A 156 -2.12 -6.40 -6.35
CA LYS A 156 -3.44 -5.97 -5.84
C LYS A 156 -3.38 -5.21 -4.53
N GLY A 157 -2.24 -5.22 -3.83
CA GLY A 157 -2.12 -4.69 -2.48
C GLY A 157 -2.76 -5.61 -1.44
N SER A 158 -3.06 -5.06 -0.28
CA SER A 158 -3.65 -5.78 0.86
C SER A 158 -4.93 -5.10 1.32
N VAL A 159 -6.01 -5.88 1.47
CA VAL A 159 -7.27 -5.42 2.06
C VAL A 159 -7.42 -6.06 3.43
N LEU A 160 -7.64 -5.24 4.45
CA LEU A 160 -8.06 -5.65 5.78
C LEU A 160 -9.51 -5.20 5.97
N TYR A 161 -10.35 -6.05 6.53
CA TYR A 161 -11.75 -5.73 6.81
C TYR A 161 -12.18 -6.38 8.11
N ARG A 162 -13.20 -5.81 8.75
CA ARG A 162 -13.87 -6.50 9.85
C ARG A 162 -14.84 -7.51 9.27
N ASP A 163 -14.64 -8.78 9.63
CA ASP A 163 -15.65 -9.79 9.40
C ASP A 163 -16.76 -9.58 10.44
N VAL A 164 -17.93 -9.17 9.95
CA VAL A 164 -19.15 -8.98 10.74
C VAL A 164 -20.12 -10.15 10.58
N THR A 165 -19.64 -11.32 10.14
CA THR A 165 -20.37 -12.58 10.33
C THR A 165 -20.50 -12.84 11.83
N PHE A 166 -21.57 -12.31 12.41
CA PHE A 166 -21.91 -12.53 13.81
C PHE A 166 -22.27 -14.02 14.04
N PRO A 167 -22.03 -14.56 15.24
CA PRO A 167 -22.83 -15.65 15.78
C PRO A 167 -24.29 -15.23 16.03
#